data_AF-A0A8X8Z8P9-F1
#
_entry.id   AF-A0A8X8Z8P9-F1
#
_cell.length_a   1.000
_cell.length_b   1.000
_cell.length_c   1.000
_cell.angle_alpha   90.00
_cell.angle_beta   90.00
_cell.angle_gamma   90.00
#
_symmetry.space_group_name_H-M   'P 1'
#
loop_
_entity.id
_entity.type
_entity.pdbx_description
1 polymer ?
#
loop_
_entity_poly.entity_id
_entity_poly.type
_entity_poly.pdbx_seq_one_letter_code
_entity_poly.pdbx_strand_id
1 'polypeptide(L)'
;MLLNTKSFEASGCECRMCDVILEAITKLKESRGSSRAAIMQYVEENYSVPADHERTLAAHLKILTENGQLIKVKNQYRIAPKLVSFCALEEPKLLLLENGAMKNTFQAERSSDVVLLSKAKIDAELEEMRSMRTKEAAVAAARAVADAEALMAEAALATREAEEAEAEAEAAQCYADTLQKEMNYQAIRVW
;
A
#
# COMPACT_ATOMS: atom_id res chain seq x y z
N MET A 1 -7.30 -22.03 -17.98
CA MET A 1 -7.46 -20.59 -17.67
C MET A 1 -6.25 -19.88 -18.24
N LEU A 2 -6.49 -18.83 -19.01
CA LEU A 2 -5.51 -18.14 -19.85
C LEU A 2 -4.32 -17.61 -19.03
N LEU A 3 -3.12 -17.91 -19.51
CA LEU A 3 -1.87 -17.30 -19.07
C LEU A 3 -1.87 -15.83 -19.52
N ASN A 4 -2.24 -14.92 -18.62
CA ASN A 4 -1.96 -13.49 -18.80
C ASN A 4 -0.56 -13.19 -18.25
N THR A 5 0.46 -13.74 -18.91
CA THR A 5 1.80 -13.15 -18.87
C THR A 5 1.73 -11.94 -19.78
N LYS A 6 1.44 -10.78 -19.18
CA LYS A 6 1.63 -9.49 -19.85
C LYS A 6 3.11 -9.39 -20.14
N SER A 7 3.49 -9.74 -21.37
CA SER A 7 4.82 -9.60 -21.91
C SER A 7 5.27 -8.18 -21.63
N PHE A 8 6.20 -8.03 -20.71
CA PHE A 8 6.97 -6.82 -20.54
C PHE A 8 7.85 -6.76 -21.79
N GLU A 9 7.31 -6.19 -22.86
CA GLU A 9 8.11 -5.72 -23.98
C GLU A 9 9.09 -4.71 -23.39
N ALA A 10 10.32 -5.16 -23.17
CA ALA A 10 11.48 -4.30 -23.01
C ALA A 10 11.70 -3.59 -24.35
N SER A 11 10.80 -2.67 -24.67
CA SER A 11 11.01 -1.60 -25.64
C SER A 11 12.16 -0.79 -25.06
N GLY A 12 13.38 -1.14 -25.46
CA GLY A 12 14.57 -0.35 -25.19
C GLY A 12 14.26 1.12 -25.45
N CYS A 13 14.50 1.94 -24.44
CA CYS A 13 14.42 3.39 -24.54
C CYS A 13 15.25 3.83 -25.74
N GLU A 14 14.64 4.35 -26.81
CA GLU A 14 15.37 4.87 -27.97
C GLU A 14 16.08 6.19 -27.60
N CYS A 15 17.27 5.97 -27.02
CA CYS A 15 18.55 6.69 -26.88
C CYS A 15 18.75 8.16 -27.30
N ARG A 16 17.71 8.99 -27.40
CA ARG A 16 17.92 10.45 -27.49
C ARG A 16 17.12 11.19 -26.44
N MET A 17 15.80 10.97 -26.39
CA MET A 17 14.96 11.69 -25.44
C MET A 17 15.24 11.26 -23.99
N CYS A 18 15.59 9.99 -23.76
CA CYS A 18 15.90 9.49 -22.42
C CYS A 18 17.17 10.10 -21.84
N ASP A 19 18.21 10.25 -22.66
CA ASP A 19 19.47 10.88 -22.24
C ASP A 19 19.26 12.36 -21.93
N VAL A 20 18.46 13.04 -22.75
CA VAL A 20 18.07 14.44 -22.51
C VAL A 20 17.30 14.59 -21.20
N ILE A 21 16.37 13.67 -20.89
CA ILE A 21 15.63 13.68 -19.62
C ILE A 21 16.57 13.46 -18.43
N LEU A 22 17.46 12.47 -18.52
CA LEU A 22 18.43 12.20 -17.46
C LEU A 22 19.37 13.39 -17.25
N GLU A 23 19.87 13.97 -18.34
CA GLU A 23 20.71 15.17 -18.30
C GLU A 23 19.96 16.32 -17.63
N ALA A 24 18.72 16.62 -18.06
CA ALA A 24 17.89 17.67 -17.47
C ALA A 24 17.77 17.51 -15.95
N ILE A 25 17.47 16.30 -15.47
CA ILE A 25 17.34 16.03 -14.02
C ILE A 25 18.69 16.21 -13.31
N THR A 26 19.81 15.80 -13.92
CA THR A 26 21.15 16.03 -13.35
C THR A 26 21.57 17.49 -13.32
N LYS A 27 21.05 18.33 -14.22
CA LYS A 27 21.38 19.76 -14.32
C LYS A 27 20.51 20.62 -13.40
N LEU A 28 19.21 20.33 -13.35
CA LEU A 28 18.25 21.07 -12.53
C LEU A 28 18.45 20.82 -11.02
N LYS A 29 19.00 19.66 -10.62
CA LYS A 29 19.40 19.30 -9.23
C LYS A 29 18.40 19.74 -8.15
N GLU A 30 17.11 19.60 -8.42
CA GLU A 30 16.07 20.01 -7.47
C GLU A 30 16.06 19.05 -6.27
N SER A 31 16.14 19.57 -5.04
CA SER A 31 16.14 18.76 -3.81
C SER A 31 14.91 17.86 -3.68
N ARG A 32 13.82 18.25 -4.35
CA ARG A 32 12.56 17.49 -4.40
C ARG A 32 12.43 16.56 -5.63
N GLY A 33 13.32 16.66 -6.61
CA GLY A 33 13.21 16.04 -7.94
C GLY A 33 12.63 17.01 -8.96
N SER A 34 12.74 16.71 -10.25
CA SER A 34 12.36 17.61 -11.33
C SER A 34 10.90 17.41 -11.75
N SER A 35 10.13 18.50 -11.83
CA SER A 35 8.76 18.45 -12.36
C SER A 35 8.74 18.24 -13.89
N ARG A 36 7.64 17.70 -14.42
CA ARG A 36 7.48 17.55 -15.89
C ARG A 36 7.66 18.88 -16.62
N ALA A 37 7.12 19.97 -16.06
CA ALA A 37 7.22 21.30 -16.64
C ALA A 37 8.66 21.83 -16.66
N ALA A 38 9.42 21.62 -15.57
CA ALA A 38 10.83 22.03 -15.51
C ALA A 38 11.70 21.26 -16.52
N ILE A 39 11.46 19.96 -16.68
CA ILE A 39 12.15 19.15 -17.70
C ILE A 39 11.76 19.63 -19.10
N MET A 40 10.48 19.93 -19.34
CA MET A 40 9.99 20.44 -20.62
C MET A 40 10.65 21.78 -20.99
N GLN A 41 10.71 22.73 -20.05
CA GLN A 41 11.38 24.01 -20.26
C GLN A 41 12.88 23.82 -20.55
N TYR A 42 13.56 22.94 -19.81
CA TYR A 42 14.97 22.62 -20.10
C TYR A 42 15.14 22.06 -21.52
N VAL A 43 14.21 21.22 -21.96
CA VAL A 43 14.23 20.65 -23.32
C VAL A 43 14.00 21.74 -24.37
N GLU A 44 13.04 22.64 -24.19
CA GLU A 44 12.78 23.75 -25.10
C GLU A 44 13.96 24.72 -25.23
N GLU A 45 14.66 25.00 -24.13
CA GLU A 45 15.80 25.93 -24.10
C GLU A 45 17.07 25.32 -24.70
N ASN A 46 17.31 24.01 -24.49
CA ASN A 46 18.55 23.34 -24.89
C ASN A 46 18.44 22.57 -26.20
N TYR A 47 17.22 22.18 -26.60
CA TYR A 47 16.95 21.40 -27.79
C TYR A 47 15.87 22.11 -28.59
N SER A 48 16.14 22.41 -29.87
CA SER A 48 15.14 23.02 -30.75
C SER A 48 14.09 21.96 -31.11
N VAL A 49 13.03 21.85 -30.31
CA VAL A 49 12.00 20.80 -30.46
C VAL A 49 10.67 21.40 -30.94
N PRO A 50 9.97 20.76 -31.91
CA PRO A 50 8.63 21.17 -32.32
C PRO A 50 7.61 21.08 -31.15
N ALA A 51 6.51 21.83 -31.27
CA ALA A 51 5.53 22.04 -30.20
C ALA A 51 4.87 20.76 -29.62
N ASP A 52 4.92 19.63 -30.33
CA ASP A 52 4.30 18.37 -29.89
C ASP A 52 5.19 17.49 -28.98
N HIS A 53 6.33 18.01 -28.53
CA HIS A 53 7.30 17.25 -27.73
C HIS A 53 6.82 16.90 -26.32
N GLU A 54 5.80 17.57 -25.79
CA GLU A 54 5.25 17.27 -24.46
C GLU A 54 4.71 15.82 -24.39
N ARG A 55 4.00 15.37 -25.43
CA ARG A 55 3.45 14.01 -25.48
C ARG A 55 4.55 12.96 -25.53
N THR A 56 5.56 13.22 -26.34
CA THR A 56 6.76 12.39 -26.46
C THR A 56 7.50 12.33 -25.14
N LEU A 57 7.73 13.46 -24.48
CA LEU A 57 8.37 13.54 -23.17
C LEU A 57 7.59 12.74 -22.11
N ALA A 58 6.26 12.89 -22.08
CA ALA A 58 5.40 12.18 -21.13
C ALA A 58 5.46 10.66 -21.33
N ALA A 59 5.46 10.18 -22.57
CA ALA A 59 5.61 8.77 -22.89
C ALA A 59 6.98 8.23 -22.40
N HIS A 60 8.06 8.94 -22.68
CA HIS A 60 9.42 8.53 -22.26
C HIS A 60 9.59 8.57 -20.73
N LEU A 61 9.05 9.59 -20.04
CA LEU A 61 9.05 9.64 -18.58
C LEU A 61 8.31 8.45 -17.96
N LYS A 62 7.20 8.02 -18.57
CA LYS A 62 6.47 6.82 -18.14
C LYS A 62 7.32 5.56 -18.32
N ILE A 63 7.93 5.37 -19.49
CA ILE A 63 8.81 4.24 -19.78
C ILE A 63 10.00 4.21 -18.81
N LEU A 64 10.66 5.35 -18.58
CA LEU A 64 11.78 5.45 -17.64
C LEU A 64 11.38 5.14 -16.19
N THR A 65 10.12 5.42 -15.83
CA THR A 65 9.58 5.06 -14.52
C THR A 65 9.28 3.57 -14.42
N GLU A 66 8.71 2.99 -15.48
CA GLU A 66 8.44 1.53 -15.58
C GLU A 66 9.72 0.71 -15.62
N ASN A 67 10.77 1.22 -16.28
CA ASN A 67 12.11 0.62 -16.33
C ASN A 67 12.91 0.79 -15.02
N GLY A 68 12.38 1.53 -14.05
CA GLY A 68 13.04 1.78 -12.76
C GLY A 68 14.24 2.71 -12.82
N GLN A 69 14.46 3.41 -13.94
CA GLN A 69 15.54 4.41 -14.08
C GLN A 69 15.16 5.73 -13.41
N LEU A 70 13.87 6.06 -13.40
CA LEU A 70 13.31 7.20 -12.69
C LEU A 70 12.31 6.76 -11.61
N ILE A 71 12.25 7.51 -10.51
CA ILE A 71 11.27 7.36 -9.45
C ILE A 71 10.36 8.58 -9.46
N LYS A 72 9.04 8.33 -9.57
CA LYS A 72 8.03 9.39 -9.49
C LYS A 72 7.58 9.59 -8.04
N VAL A 73 7.90 10.75 -7.45
CA VAL A 73 7.52 11.14 -6.09
C VAL A 73 6.71 12.43 -6.13
N LYS A 74 5.45 12.42 -5.67
CA LYS A 74 4.56 13.62 -5.65
C LYS A 74 4.56 14.42 -6.97
N ASN A 75 4.47 13.71 -8.10
CA ASN A 75 4.51 14.27 -9.46
C ASN A 75 5.84 14.90 -9.89
N GLN A 76 6.93 14.53 -9.22
CA GLN A 76 8.30 14.92 -9.57
C GLN A 76 9.11 13.67 -9.88
N TYR A 77 10.04 13.78 -10.82
CA TYR A 77 10.88 12.70 -11.31
C TYR A 77 12.29 12.83 -10.72
N ARG A 78 12.79 11.74 -10.16
CA ARG A 78 14.16 11.64 -9.63
C ARG A 78 14.88 10.49 -10.28
N ILE A 79 16.19 10.62 -10.43
CA ILE A 79 17.04 9.50 -10.85
C ILE A 79 17.07 8.49 -9.70
N ALA A 80 16.75 7.23 -10.00
CA ALA A 80 16.86 6.16 -9.03
C ALA A 80 18.33 6.03 -8.59
N PRO A 81 18.62 5.83 -7.28
CA PRO A 81 19.98 5.50 -6.83
C PRO A 81 20.44 4.23 -7.57
N LYS A 82 21.35 4.38 -8.54
CA LYS A 82 21.69 3.32 -9.49
C LYS A 82 22.26 2.08 -8.80
N LEU A 83 21.62 0.92 -9.02
CA LEU A 83 22.38 -0.24 -9.48
C LEU A 83 22.69 0.03 -10.96
N VAL A 84 23.97 0.06 -11.28
CA VAL A 84 24.62 0.30 -12.57
C VAL A 84 23.77 0.11 -13.85
N SER A 85 23.59 1.22 -14.57
CA SER A 85 23.71 1.38 -16.03
C SER A 85 23.54 0.14 -16.93
N PHE A 86 22.32 -0.12 -17.41
CA PHE A 86 22.10 -0.88 -18.66
C PHE A 86 22.05 0.09 -19.84
N CYS A 87 23.21 0.56 -20.30
CA CYS A 87 23.36 1.19 -21.61
C CYS A 87 24.83 1.15 -22.04
N ALA A 88 25.36 -0.06 -22.20
CA ALA A 88 26.46 -0.37 -23.10
C ALA A 88 26.62 -1.89 -23.20
N LEU A 89 26.30 -2.40 -24.39
CA LEU A 89 26.83 -3.64 -24.98
C LEU A 89 26.35 -4.99 -24.40
N GLU A 90 25.51 -5.62 -25.23
CA GLU A 90 25.49 -7.05 -25.58
C GLU A 90 25.08 -8.12 -24.54
N GLU A 91 24.02 -8.82 -24.93
CA GLU A 91 23.48 -10.13 -24.50
C GLU A 91 23.04 -10.38 -23.05
N PRO A 92 21.81 -10.91 -22.84
CA PRO A 92 21.37 -11.39 -21.54
C PRO A 92 21.88 -12.82 -21.34
N LYS A 93 22.98 -12.98 -20.59
CA LYS A 93 23.29 -14.25 -19.96
C LYS A 93 23.03 -14.13 -18.47
N LEU A 94 21.90 -14.70 -18.07
CA LEU A 94 21.58 -15.13 -16.72
C LEU A 94 22.84 -15.64 -16.03
N LEU A 95 23.16 -15.09 -14.85
CA LEU A 95 23.91 -15.63 -13.70
C LEU A 95 24.08 -14.41 -12.78
N LEU A 96 23.94 -14.41 -11.47
CA LEU A 96 23.84 -15.42 -10.45
C LEU A 96 23.46 -14.60 -9.20
N LEU A 97 22.71 -15.25 -8.32
CA LEU A 97 22.43 -14.81 -6.96
C LEU A 97 23.72 -14.40 -6.22
N GLU A 98 23.53 -13.58 -5.19
CA GLU A 98 24.37 -13.52 -3.98
C GLU A 98 25.50 -12.47 -3.92
N ASN A 99 25.25 -11.52 -3.01
CA ASN A 99 26.16 -10.80 -2.13
C ASN A 99 27.48 -10.22 -2.66
N GLY A 100 27.61 -8.90 -2.45
CA GLY A 100 28.84 -8.37 -1.86
C GLY A 100 29.27 -6.98 -2.32
N ALA A 101 29.60 -6.15 -1.32
CA ALA A 101 30.52 -5.01 -1.38
C ALA A 101 29.97 -3.66 -1.89
N MET A 102 29.36 -2.90 -0.98
CA MET A 102 29.39 -1.44 -1.03
C MET A 102 30.57 -0.96 -0.16
N LYS A 103 31.66 -0.56 -0.83
CA LYS A 103 32.83 0.08 -0.21
C LYS A 103 32.58 1.59 -0.20
N ASN A 104 32.29 2.15 0.97
CA ASN A 104 32.39 3.59 1.18
C ASN A 104 33.50 3.83 2.20
N THR A 105 34.62 4.29 1.67
CA THR A 105 35.83 4.67 2.41
C THR A 105 35.57 5.96 3.19
N PHE A 106 35.34 5.84 4.49
CA PHE A 106 35.67 6.88 5.47
C PHE A 106 36.77 6.30 6.36
N GLN A 107 37.94 6.94 6.35
CA GLN A 107 39.05 6.60 7.22
C GLN A 107 38.69 6.85 8.68
N ALA A 108 38.99 5.91 9.56
CA ALA A 108 39.90 6.09 10.71
C ALA A 108 39.61 5.06 11.82
N GLU A 109 40.68 4.33 12.17
CA GLU A 109 41.00 3.76 13.49
C GLU A 109 40.19 2.58 14.09
N ARG A 110 40.90 1.45 14.15
CA ARG A 110 41.02 0.51 15.28
C ARG A 110 39.74 0.02 15.99
N SER A 111 39.32 -1.20 15.65
CA SER A 111 39.19 -2.34 16.60
C SER A 111 38.56 -3.54 15.91
N SER A 112 39.26 -4.67 15.96
CA SER A 112 38.88 -5.94 15.36
C SER A 112 38.04 -6.75 16.36
N ASP A 113 36.79 -6.37 16.62
CA ASP A 113 35.97 -7.07 17.64
C ASP A 113 34.44 -7.09 17.34
N VAL A 114 34.02 -7.05 16.06
CA VAL A 114 32.57 -7.09 15.72
C VAL A 114 32.19 -8.17 14.71
N VAL A 115 33.15 -8.82 14.06
CA VAL A 115 32.84 -9.94 13.16
C VAL A 115 32.90 -11.22 13.98
N LEU A 116 31.75 -11.87 14.17
CA LEU A 116 31.49 -13.15 14.86
C LEU A 116 30.85 -13.06 16.27
N LEU A 117 29.77 -12.28 16.45
CA LEU A 117 28.63 -12.94 17.11
C LEU A 117 28.18 -14.03 16.13
N SER A 118 28.43 -15.29 16.49
CA SER A 118 28.24 -16.44 15.61
C SER A 118 26.86 -16.39 14.97
N LYS A 119 26.75 -16.73 13.68
CA LYS A 119 25.47 -16.78 12.95
C LYS A 119 24.36 -17.48 13.75
N ALA A 120 24.72 -18.52 14.51
CA ALA A 120 23.84 -19.23 15.42
C ALA A 120 23.26 -18.38 16.57
N LYS A 121 24.01 -17.41 17.12
CA LYS A 121 23.53 -16.49 18.17
C LYS A 121 22.47 -15.54 17.63
N ILE A 122 22.66 -15.06 16.40
CA ILE A 122 21.73 -14.17 15.69
C ILE A 122 20.46 -14.93 15.30
N ASP A 123 20.60 -16.15 14.77
CA ASP A 123 19.46 -16.99 14.40
C ASP A 123 18.62 -17.40 15.62
N ALA A 124 19.28 -17.69 16.76
CA ALA A 124 18.59 -18.01 18.00
C ALA A 124 17.80 -16.81 18.57
N GLU A 125 18.39 -15.60 18.56
CA GLU A 125 17.70 -14.38 19.00
C GLU A 125 16.52 -14.05 18.07
N LEU A 126 16.66 -14.28 16.75
CA LEU A 126 15.59 -14.05 15.77
C LEU A 126 14.39 -14.99 15.97
N GLU A 127 14.63 -16.28 16.22
CA GLU A 127 13.56 -17.25 16.49
C GLU A 127 12.88 -16.99 17.85
N GLU A 128 13.64 -16.55 18.86
CA GLU A 128 13.07 -16.13 20.15
C GLU A 128 12.15 -14.90 19.98
N MET A 129 12.59 -13.88 19.25
CA MET A 129 11.77 -12.70 18.94
C MET A 129 10.52 -13.03 18.14
N ARG A 130 10.59 -13.98 17.21
CA ARG A 130 9.44 -14.45 16.42
C ARG A 130 8.44 -15.22 17.29
N SER A 131 8.92 -16.12 18.15
CA SER A 131 8.10 -16.90 19.08
C SER A 131 7.39 -15.99 20.11
N MET A 132 8.05 -14.93 20.57
CA MET A 132 7.41 -13.93 21.42
C MET A 132 6.30 -13.18 20.67
N ARG A 133 6.59 -12.69 19.46
CA ARG A 133 5.64 -11.89 18.65
C ARG A 133 4.41 -12.70 18.18
N THR A 134 4.55 -14.00 17.90
CA THR A 134 3.40 -14.85 17.55
C THR A 134 2.48 -15.11 18.74
N LYS A 135 3.03 -15.30 19.94
CA LYS A 135 2.26 -15.47 21.17
C LYS A 135 1.53 -14.19 21.56
N GLU A 136 2.18 -13.04 21.43
CA GLU A 136 1.54 -11.73 21.68
C GLU A 136 0.43 -11.45 20.67
N ALA A 137 0.65 -11.74 19.40
CA ALA A 137 -0.38 -11.62 18.35
C ALA A 137 -1.57 -12.56 18.61
N ALA A 138 -1.32 -13.78 19.07
CA ALA A 138 -2.39 -14.73 19.42
C ALA A 138 -3.20 -14.25 20.63
N VAL A 139 -2.56 -13.68 21.66
CA VAL A 139 -3.24 -13.09 22.82
C VAL A 139 -4.07 -11.86 22.41
N ALA A 140 -3.55 -11.01 21.53
CA ALA A 140 -4.29 -9.86 21.00
C ALA A 140 -5.51 -10.30 20.17
N ALA A 141 -5.37 -11.34 19.34
CA ALA A 141 -6.48 -11.91 18.57
C ALA A 141 -7.55 -12.52 19.50
N ALA A 142 -7.15 -13.26 20.53
CA ALA A 142 -8.09 -13.83 21.50
C ALA A 142 -8.87 -12.74 22.27
N ARG A 143 -8.20 -11.63 22.64
CA ARG A 143 -8.87 -10.48 23.27
C ARG A 143 -9.88 -9.83 22.34
N ALA A 144 -9.52 -9.59 21.08
CA ALA A 144 -10.44 -8.99 20.11
C ALA A 144 -11.69 -9.85 19.85
N VAL A 145 -11.56 -11.19 19.86
CA VAL A 145 -12.70 -12.10 19.75
C VAL A 145 -13.58 -12.04 20.99
N ALA A 146 -13.00 -12.06 22.19
CA ALA A 146 -13.75 -11.95 23.44
C ALA A 146 -14.52 -10.62 23.55
N ASP A 147 -13.89 -9.51 23.13
CA ASP A 147 -14.54 -8.19 23.13
C ASP A 147 -15.70 -8.11 22.12
N ALA A 148 -15.53 -8.71 20.93
CA ALA A 148 -16.59 -8.78 19.93
C ALA A 148 -17.77 -9.65 20.41
N GLU A 149 -17.50 -10.77 21.06
CA GLU A 149 -18.54 -11.64 21.63
C GLU A 149 -19.31 -10.95 22.76
N ALA A 150 -18.63 -10.19 23.63
CA ALA A 150 -19.28 -9.41 24.67
C ALA A 150 -20.23 -8.34 24.11
N LEU A 151 -19.80 -7.61 23.08
CA LEU A 151 -20.64 -6.62 22.40
C LEU A 151 -21.85 -7.27 21.70
N MET A 152 -21.66 -8.44 21.07
CA MET A 152 -22.75 -9.17 20.45
C MET A 152 -23.76 -9.70 21.49
N ALA A 153 -23.28 -10.16 22.66
CA ALA A 153 -24.14 -10.61 23.74
C ALA A 153 -24.99 -9.46 24.33
N GLU A 154 -24.40 -8.29 24.52
CA GLU A 154 -25.12 -7.09 24.99
C GLU A 154 -26.20 -6.65 23.98
N ALA A 155 -25.86 -6.61 22.69
CA ALA A 155 -26.83 -6.28 21.65
C ALA A 155 -27.98 -7.30 21.56
N ALA A 156 -27.70 -8.58 21.78
CA ALA A 156 -28.72 -9.62 21.82
C ALA A 156 -29.66 -9.48 23.03
N LEU A 157 -29.13 -9.11 24.20
CA LEU A 157 -29.95 -8.86 25.39
C LEU A 157 -30.89 -7.67 25.20
N ALA A 158 -30.37 -6.56 24.65
CA ALA A 158 -31.19 -5.39 24.35
C ALA A 158 -32.31 -5.69 23.35
N THR A 159 -32.03 -6.57 22.37
CA THR A 159 -33.06 -7.02 21.41
C THR A 159 -34.14 -7.84 22.11
N ARG A 160 -33.75 -8.77 23.00
CA ARG A 160 -34.72 -9.59 23.74
C ARG A 160 -35.61 -8.77 24.67
N GLU A 161 -35.04 -7.77 25.33
CA GLU A 161 -35.79 -6.86 26.21
C GLU A 161 -36.79 -6.00 25.41
N ALA A 162 -36.40 -5.54 24.22
CA ALA A 162 -37.30 -4.82 23.32
C ALA A 162 -38.46 -5.70 22.82
N GLU A 163 -38.18 -6.95 22.45
CA GLU A 163 -39.21 -7.92 22.04
C GLU A 163 -40.18 -8.25 23.20
N GLU A 164 -39.69 -8.37 24.44
CA GLU A 164 -40.51 -8.63 25.62
C GLU A 164 -41.44 -7.44 25.92
N ALA A 165 -40.94 -6.21 25.82
CA ALA A 165 -41.74 -5.00 25.97
C ALA A 165 -42.81 -4.85 24.86
N GLU A 166 -42.50 -5.23 23.63
CA GLU A 166 -43.45 -5.25 22.52
C GLU A 166 -44.58 -6.26 22.76
N ALA A 167 -44.25 -7.48 23.18
CA ALA A 167 -45.23 -8.51 23.50
C ALA A 167 -46.17 -8.10 24.65
N GLU A 168 -45.65 -7.42 25.68
CA GLU A 168 -46.48 -6.90 26.78
C GLU A 168 -47.43 -5.78 26.30
N ALA A 169 -46.94 -4.87 25.45
CA ALA A 169 -47.77 -3.82 24.87
C ALA A 169 -48.89 -4.39 23.99
N GLU A 170 -48.61 -5.41 23.18
CA GLU A 170 -49.61 -6.10 22.35
C GLU A 170 -50.67 -6.80 23.22
N ALA A 171 -50.26 -7.45 24.31
CA ALA A 171 -51.19 -8.09 25.24
C ALA A 171 -52.15 -7.07 25.90
N ALA A 172 -51.63 -5.91 26.30
CA ALA A 172 -52.43 -4.83 26.86
C ALA A 172 -53.43 -4.25 25.84
N GLN A 173 -53.01 -4.09 24.58
CA GLN A 173 -53.90 -3.64 23.50
C GLN A 173 -55.01 -4.66 23.22
N CYS A 174 -54.69 -5.95 23.17
CA CYS A 174 -55.68 -7.00 22.98
C CYS A 174 -56.75 -6.98 24.09
N TYR A 175 -56.33 -6.78 25.35
CA TYR A 175 -57.26 -6.63 26.46
C TYR A 175 -58.16 -5.40 26.30
N ALA A 176 -57.59 -4.24 25.95
CA ALA A 176 -58.37 -3.01 25.71
C ALA A 176 -59.40 -3.21 24.57
N ASP A 177 -58.99 -3.84 23.48
CA ASP A 177 -59.86 -4.14 22.33
C ASP A 177 -61.02 -5.06 22.70
N THR A 178 -60.76 -6.10 23.51
CA THR A 178 -61.82 -7.00 23.99
C THR A 178 -62.84 -6.26 24.84
N LEU A 179 -62.41 -5.43 25.79
CA LEU A 179 -63.29 -4.61 26.60
C LEU A 179 -64.11 -3.62 25.76
N GLN A 180 -63.48 -2.98 24.77
CA GLN A 180 -64.16 -2.04 23.89
C GLN A 180 -65.25 -2.73 23.06
N LYS A 181 -64.96 -3.91 22.51
CA LYS A 181 -65.95 -4.73 21.80
C LYS A 181 -67.10 -5.12 22.72
N GLU A 182 -66.80 -5.58 23.94
CA GLU A 182 -67.81 -5.98 24.91
C GLU A 182 -68.73 -4.81 25.30
N MET A 183 -68.16 -3.64 25.58
CA MET A 183 -68.93 -2.41 25.83
C MET A 183 -69.83 -2.06 24.64
N ASN A 184 -69.33 -2.17 23.41
CA ASN A 184 -70.10 -1.87 22.20
C ASN A 184 -71.28 -2.85 22.02
N TYR A 185 -71.07 -4.15 22.26
CA TYR A 185 -72.15 -5.15 22.21
C TYR A 185 -73.22 -4.89 23.28
N GLN A 186 -72.83 -4.46 24.49
CA GLN A 186 -73.76 -4.11 25.55
C GLN A 186 -74.54 -2.83 25.21
N ALA A 187 -73.91 -1.84 24.59
CA ALA A 187 -74.58 -0.61 24.15
C ALA A 187 -75.66 -0.87 23.09
N ILE A 188 -75.42 -1.80 22.16
CA ILE A 188 -76.40 -2.21 21.14
C ILE A 188 -77.57 -2.99 21.76
N ARG A 189 -77.33 -3.78 22.82
CA ARG A 189 -78.36 -4.57 23.51
C ARG A 189 -79.38 -3.76 24.32
N VAL A 190 -79.16 -2.45 24.50
CA VAL A 190 -80.00 -1.57 25.34
C VAL A 190 -80.94 -0.70 24.49
N TRP A 191 -80.93 -0.84 23.16
CA TRP A 191 -81.87 -0.20 22.21
C TRP A 191 -82.85 -1.22 21.62
#